data_AF-A0A257A3V7-F1
#
_entry.id   AF-A0A257A3V7-F1
#
_cell.length_a   1.000
_cell.length_b   1.000
_cell.length_c   1.000
_cell.angle_alpha   90.00
_cell.angle_beta   90.00
_cell.angle_gamma   90.00
#
_symmetry.space_group_name_H-M   'P 1'
#
loop_
_entity.id
_entity.type
_entity.pdbx_description
1 polymer ?
#
loop_
_entity_poly.entity_id
_entity_poly.type
_entity_poly.pdbx_seq_one_letter_code
_entity_poly.pdbx_strand_id
1 'polypeptide(L)'
;MTQKEEKYVLELRKHLPRKMPSFPFTFITSTIFILFFSYIISLDFIKAIFLFLLPYVLITFVDYGITALTHTYFPLRRVSNLNVLVFFLSLLLFIIFRIFFPFFLSFFLAFSSLVYLRHIIYAVFMHDKRPLNLTMGVLYNLIYIIIALLYFREYLYPYIISTFLYWFAAHLTLRFSLSKFVKEFGENPLWFLSSFVNYMSKNKREEVYELNRFFKNIYSQREVPITLLGFHRSDGSLKTMFVFPYIHPGPFGSVGGSDIPNKLEKYTGLNNLLVFHTTTTHDDNIATEEDVKKIANIIKRYSGRGKYDRFSDLKRFHVGNIEVATQIFGRYALIFLIPSKRIFDDVDFRAGMAIRRKLLNFFEDAVVVDAHNNFDDNALPLTLSAHEINIIKKELK
;
A
#
# COMPACT_ATOMS: atom_id res chain seq x y z
N MET A 1 -0.43 -11.36 -14.11
CA MET A 1 -0.93 -10.16 -14.76
C MET A 1 0.08 -9.80 -15.82
N THR A 2 0.13 -10.60 -16.89
CA THR A 2 1.05 -10.42 -18.04
C THR A 2 1.04 -8.97 -18.53
N GLN A 3 2.09 -8.51 -19.22
CA GLN A 3 2.18 -7.14 -19.75
C GLN A 3 0.95 -6.72 -20.60
N LYS A 4 0.24 -7.70 -21.20
CA LYS A 4 -1.02 -7.49 -21.91
C LYS A 4 -2.22 -7.31 -20.97
N GLU A 5 -2.26 -8.02 -19.85
CA GLU A 5 -3.24 -7.87 -18.77
C GLU A 5 -3.00 -6.60 -17.95
N GLU A 6 -1.76 -6.23 -17.66
CA GLU A 6 -1.44 -4.96 -16.99
C GLU A 6 -1.80 -3.78 -17.91
N LYS A 7 -1.44 -3.86 -19.20
CA LYS A 7 -1.90 -2.88 -20.20
C LYS A 7 -3.42 -2.88 -20.32
N TYR A 8 -4.09 -4.03 -20.28
CA TYR A 8 -5.55 -4.12 -20.24
C TYR A 8 -6.15 -3.50 -18.97
N VAL A 9 -5.57 -3.72 -17.78
CA VAL A 9 -6.00 -3.10 -16.52
C VAL A 9 -5.75 -1.59 -16.53
N LEU A 10 -4.63 -1.14 -17.09
CA LEU A 10 -4.34 0.27 -17.35
C LEU A 10 -5.28 0.85 -18.43
N GLU A 11 -5.76 0.05 -19.38
CA GLU A 11 -6.80 0.44 -20.33
C GLU A 11 -8.20 0.44 -19.72
N LEU A 12 -8.50 -0.45 -18.77
CA LEU A 12 -9.71 -0.41 -17.95
C LEU A 12 -9.75 0.88 -17.13
N ARG A 13 -8.60 1.43 -16.74
CA ARG A 13 -8.52 2.78 -16.13
C ARG A 13 -9.05 3.89 -17.04
N LYS A 14 -9.03 3.71 -18.37
CA LYS A 14 -9.68 4.64 -19.32
C LYS A 14 -11.21 4.56 -19.27
N HIS A 15 -11.74 3.40 -18.86
CA HIS A 15 -13.17 3.12 -18.72
C HIS A 15 -13.69 3.40 -17.31
N LEU A 16 -12.81 3.44 -16.31
CA LEU A 16 -13.14 3.97 -15.00
C LEU A 16 -13.42 5.47 -15.11
N PRO A 17 -14.48 5.99 -14.46
CA PRO A 17 -14.78 7.41 -14.49
C PRO A 17 -13.55 8.20 -14.01
N ARG A 18 -12.98 9.02 -14.91
CA ARG A 18 -11.76 9.83 -14.66
C ARG A 18 -11.88 10.71 -13.42
N LYS A 19 -13.11 11.05 -13.02
CA LYS A 19 -13.42 11.75 -11.78
C LYS A 19 -14.42 10.93 -11.00
N MET A 20 -14.05 10.57 -9.78
CA MET A 20 -15.01 10.07 -8.81
C MET A 20 -16.15 11.08 -8.63
N PRO A 21 -17.42 10.63 -8.52
CA PRO A 21 -18.57 11.52 -8.47
C PRO A 21 -18.41 12.61 -7.41
N SER A 22 -18.87 13.83 -7.73
CA SER A 22 -18.76 14.97 -6.81
C SER A 22 -19.63 14.74 -5.56
N PHE A 23 -19.28 15.39 -4.45
CA PHE A 23 -20.10 15.29 -3.24
C PHE A 23 -21.57 15.69 -3.49
N PRO A 24 -21.90 16.80 -4.19
CA PRO A 24 -23.28 17.14 -4.49
C PRO A 24 -23.99 16.02 -5.25
N PHE A 25 -23.33 15.41 -6.24
CA PHE A 25 -23.92 14.30 -6.98
C PHE A 25 -24.17 13.09 -6.07
N THR A 26 -23.16 12.63 -5.31
CA THR A 26 -23.33 11.47 -4.41
C THR A 26 -24.39 11.73 -3.34
N PHE A 27 -24.42 12.94 -2.80
CA PHE A 27 -25.37 13.29 -1.73
C PHE A 27 -26.80 13.36 -2.25
N ILE A 28 -27.04 13.99 -3.41
CA ILE A 28 -28.36 14.09 -4.03
C ILE A 28 -28.88 12.70 -4.42
N THR A 29 -28.06 11.90 -5.11
CA THR A 29 -28.48 10.55 -5.52
C THR A 29 -28.77 9.67 -4.31
N SER A 30 -27.95 9.75 -3.27
CA SER A 30 -28.16 9.01 -2.02
C SER A 30 -29.42 9.46 -1.27
N THR A 31 -29.71 10.75 -1.26
CA THR A 31 -30.93 11.33 -0.65
C THR A 31 -32.18 10.80 -1.37
N ILE A 32 -32.20 10.85 -2.70
CA ILE A 32 -33.30 10.32 -3.52
C ILE A 32 -33.46 8.82 -3.27
N PHE A 33 -32.35 8.08 -3.27
CA PHE A 33 -32.36 6.64 -3.09
C PHE A 33 -32.86 6.23 -1.69
N ILE A 34 -32.35 6.88 -0.64
CA ILE A 34 -32.80 6.67 0.74
C ILE A 34 -34.30 6.94 0.83
N LEU A 35 -34.78 8.06 0.28
CA LEU A 35 -36.20 8.39 0.31
C LEU A 35 -37.06 7.33 -0.42
N PHE A 36 -36.63 6.91 -1.61
CA PHE A 36 -37.34 5.92 -2.42
C PHE A 36 -37.45 4.56 -1.71
N PHE A 37 -36.34 3.99 -1.25
CA PHE A 37 -36.34 2.68 -0.57
C PHE A 37 -37.04 2.75 0.79
N SER A 38 -36.85 3.84 1.52
CA SER A 38 -37.53 4.04 2.80
C SER A 38 -39.04 4.12 2.62
N TYR A 39 -39.53 4.79 1.57
CA TYR A 39 -40.95 4.83 1.23
C TYR A 39 -41.50 3.45 0.85
N ILE A 40 -40.77 2.68 0.02
CA ILE A 40 -41.20 1.31 -0.34
C ILE A 40 -41.37 0.44 0.91
N ILE A 41 -40.48 0.61 1.89
CA ILE A 41 -40.49 -0.18 3.13
C ILE A 41 -41.55 0.29 4.13
N SER A 42 -41.71 1.60 4.30
CA SER A 42 -42.65 2.16 5.27
C SER A 42 -44.09 2.24 4.74
N LEU A 43 -44.26 2.28 3.41
CA LEU A 43 -45.47 2.67 2.69
C LEU A 43 -46.06 4.01 3.20
N ASP A 44 -45.22 4.84 3.81
CA ASP A 44 -45.60 6.05 4.52
C ASP A 44 -44.50 7.10 4.33
N PHE A 45 -44.85 8.16 3.61
CA PHE A 45 -43.93 9.22 3.24
C PHE A 45 -43.42 10.01 4.45
N ILE A 46 -44.25 10.19 5.48
CA ILE A 46 -43.86 10.86 6.73
C ILE A 46 -42.82 10.00 7.45
N LYS A 47 -43.06 8.70 7.60
CA LYS A 47 -42.07 7.77 8.19
C LYS A 47 -40.79 7.72 7.36
N ALA A 48 -40.87 7.70 6.04
CA ALA A 48 -39.71 7.71 5.15
C ALA A 48 -38.81 8.94 5.38
N ILE A 49 -39.43 10.11 5.58
CA ILE A 49 -38.68 11.34 5.90
C ILE A 49 -38.12 11.28 7.32
N PHE A 50 -38.95 11.06 8.34
CA PHE A 50 -38.55 11.22 9.74
C PHE A 50 -37.64 10.11 10.27
N LEU A 51 -37.83 8.86 9.83
CA LEU A 51 -37.05 7.72 10.34
C LEU A 51 -35.78 7.46 9.53
N PHE A 52 -35.67 7.98 8.30
CA PHE A 52 -34.56 7.62 7.41
C PHE A 52 -33.87 8.84 6.81
N LEU A 53 -34.60 9.67 6.06
CA LEU A 53 -33.98 10.79 5.34
C LEU A 53 -33.41 11.85 6.29
N LEU A 54 -34.21 12.31 7.25
CA LEU A 54 -33.80 13.34 8.20
C LEU A 54 -32.59 12.90 9.05
N PRO A 55 -32.58 11.70 9.68
CA PRO A 55 -31.39 11.19 10.36
C PRO A 55 -30.14 11.15 9.48
N TYR A 56 -30.25 10.67 8.24
CA TYR A 56 -29.14 10.61 7.29
C TYR A 56 -28.55 11.98 6.95
N VAL A 57 -29.42 12.98 6.68
CA VAL A 57 -28.99 14.35 6.37
C VAL A 57 -28.31 14.97 7.59
N LEU A 58 -28.96 14.91 8.76
CA LEU A 58 -28.42 15.48 9.99
C LEU A 58 -27.06 14.88 10.36
N ILE A 59 -26.96 13.55 10.39
CA ILE A 59 -25.72 12.90 10.82
C ILE A 59 -24.57 13.16 9.84
N THR A 60 -24.85 13.31 8.55
CA THR A 60 -23.83 13.65 7.54
C THR A 60 -23.19 15.01 7.81
N PHE A 61 -23.98 16.02 8.18
CA PHE A 61 -23.44 17.34 8.51
C PHE A 61 -22.82 17.39 9.91
N VAL A 62 -23.36 16.65 10.89
CA VAL A 62 -22.77 16.51 12.22
C VAL A 62 -21.40 15.84 12.16
N ASP A 63 -21.29 14.70 11.47
CA ASP A 63 -20.03 13.96 11.30
C ASP A 63 -18.98 14.84 10.59
N TYR A 64 -19.39 15.61 9.58
CA TYR A 64 -18.51 16.56 8.92
C TYR A 64 -18.09 17.73 9.83
N GLY A 65 -19.02 18.30 10.58
CA GLY A 65 -18.73 19.36 11.55
C GLY A 65 -17.69 18.91 12.57
N ILE A 66 -17.87 17.71 13.15
CA ILE A 66 -16.93 17.17 14.15
C ILE A 66 -15.57 16.86 13.53
N THR A 67 -15.51 16.27 12.34
CA THR A 67 -14.23 15.99 11.65
C THR A 67 -13.48 17.28 11.28
N ALA A 68 -14.20 18.32 10.87
CA ALA A 68 -13.64 19.64 10.62
C ALA A 68 -13.11 20.30 11.89
N LEU A 69 -13.91 20.32 12.97
CA LEU A 69 -13.55 20.90 14.27
C LEU A 69 -12.34 20.20 14.90
N THR A 70 -12.22 18.90 14.70
CA THR A 70 -11.10 18.12 15.23
C THR A 70 -9.89 18.14 14.30
N HIS A 71 -9.90 18.84 13.16
CA HIS A 71 -8.83 18.83 12.16
C HIS A 71 -8.47 17.41 11.68
N THR A 72 -9.45 16.52 11.58
CA THR A 72 -9.25 15.15 11.10
C THR A 72 -9.64 15.08 9.63
N TYR A 73 -8.74 14.60 8.75
CA TYR A 73 -9.07 14.52 7.33
C TYR A 73 -10.07 13.39 7.04
N PHE A 74 -11.33 13.76 6.94
CA PHE A 74 -12.41 12.88 6.54
C PHE A 74 -13.43 13.70 5.73
N PRO A 75 -13.16 13.95 4.42
CA PRO A 75 -13.94 14.89 3.63
C PRO A 75 -15.40 14.49 3.56
N LEU A 76 -16.27 15.48 3.34
CA LEU A 76 -17.73 15.32 3.32
C LEU A 76 -18.21 14.19 2.39
N ARG A 77 -17.46 13.91 1.30
CA ARG A 77 -17.69 12.76 0.43
C ARG A 77 -17.53 11.40 1.14
N ARG A 78 -16.49 11.23 1.96
CA ARG A 78 -16.27 10.00 2.75
C ARG A 78 -17.35 9.84 3.82
N VAL A 79 -17.77 10.94 4.46
CA VAL A 79 -18.88 10.94 5.42
C VAL A 79 -20.16 10.45 4.76
N SER A 80 -20.57 11.08 3.65
CA SER A 80 -21.78 10.69 2.93
C SER A 80 -21.71 9.25 2.44
N ASN A 81 -20.60 8.82 1.82
CA ASN A 81 -20.43 7.44 1.37
C ASN A 81 -20.50 6.42 2.53
N LEU A 82 -19.88 6.74 3.67
CA LEU A 82 -19.97 5.90 4.86
C LEU A 82 -21.42 5.76 5.33
N ASN A 83 -22.14 6.89 5.47
CA ASN A 83 -23.52 6.93 5.93
C ASN A 83 -24.49 6.20 5.00
N VAL A 84 -24.22 6.23 3.69
CA VAL A 84 -24.97 5.46 2.69
C VAL A 84 -24.67 3.96 2.80
N LEU A 85 -23.40 3.58 2.90
CA LEU A 85 -23.00 2.19 3.03
C LEU A 85 -23.62 1.53 4.28
N VAL A 86 -23.58 2.22 5.42
CA VAL A 86 -24.17 1.69 6.67
C VAL A 86 -25.70 1.64 6.59
N PHE A 87 -26.34 2.58 5.89
CA PHE A 87 -27.77 2.53 5.60
C PHE A 87 -28.13 1.28 4.78
N PHE A 88 -27.40 1.00 3.70
CA PHE A 88 -27.64 -0.20 2.87
C PHE A 88 -27.47 -1.49 3.65
N LEU A 89 -26.41 -1.59 4.46
CA LEU A 89 -26.19 -2.76 5.31
C LEU A 89 -27.33 -2.94 6.32
N SER A 90 -27.79 -1.84 6.92
CA SER A 90 -28.94 -1.86 7.85
C SER A 90 -30.23 -2.21 7.12
N LEU A 91 -30.41 -1.79 5.87
CA LEU A 91 -31.57 -2.15 5.06
C LEU A 91 -31.63 -3.66 4.80
N LEU A 92 -30.48 -4.25 4.45
CA LEU A 92 -30.36 -5.69 4.23
C LEU A 92 -30.66 -6.47 5.52
N LEU A 93 -30.08 -6.04 6.64
CA LEU A 93 -30.36 -6.64 7.95
C LEU A 93 -31.82 -6.46 8.37
N PHE A 94 -32.42 -5.31 8.05
CA PHE A 94 -33.84 -5.05 8.30
C PHE A 94 -34.71 -6.04 7.54
N ILE A 95 -34.46 -6.27 6.24
CA ILE A 95 -35.20 -7.25 5.43
C ILE A 95 -35.08 -8.66 6.04
N ILE A 96 -33.87 -9.03 6.50
CA ILE A 96 -33.65 -10.32 7.16
C ILE A 96 -34.43 -10.40 8.48
N PHE A 97 -34.35 -9.39 9.33
CA PHE A 97 -35.06 -9.37 10.62
C PHE A 97 -36.58 -9.34 10.44
N ARG A 98 -37.09 -8.74 9.37
CA ARG A 98 -38.53 -8.71 9.07
C ARG A 98 -39.14 -10.08 8.83
N ILE A 99 -38.33 -11.09 8.49
CA ILE A 99 -38.78 -12.50 8.38
C ILE A 99 -39.21 -13.03 9.76
N PHE A 100 -38.56 -12.58 10.84
CA PHE A 100 -38.72 -13.14 12.17
C PHE A 100 -39.44 -12.21 13.16
N PHE A 101 -39.34 -10.89 12.98
CA PHE A 101 -39.76 -9.90 13.97
C PHE A 101 -40.70 -8.84 13.38
N PRO A 102 -41.55 -8.19 14.20
CA PRO A 102 -42.38 -7.06 13.78
C PRO A 102 -41.58 -5.88 13.21
N PHE A 103 -42.25 -4.97 12.50
CA PHE A 103 -41.62 -3.86 11.79
C PHE A 103 -40.68 -3.04 12.67
N PHE A 104 -41.17 -2.49 13.78
CA PHE A 104 -40.40 -1.58 14.63
C PHE A 104 -39.24 -2.30 15.34
N LEU A 105 -39.45 -3.52 15.83
CA LEU A 105 -38.37 -4.32 16.42
C LEU A 105 -37.27 -4.62 15.38
N SER A 106 -37.65 -5.02 14.17
CA SER A 106 -36.70 -5.25 13.06
C SER A 106 -35.94 -3.98 12.71
N PHE A 107 -36.64 -2.84 12.66
CA PHE A 107 -36.05 -1.54 12.36
C PHE A 107 -35.00 -1.16 13.40
N PHE A 108 -35.34 -1.19 14.68
CA PHE A 108 -34.40 -0.82 15.75
C PHE A 108 -33.23 -1.79 15.84
N LEU A 109 -33.45 -3.12 15.71
CA LEU A 109 -32.35 -4.08 15.67
C LEU A 109 -31.41 -3.84 14.48
N ALA A 110 -31.96 -3.62 13.28
CA ALA A 110 -31.17 -3.37 12.09
C ALA A 110 -30.38 -2.07 12.18
N PHE A 111 -31.02 -0.96 12.54
CA PHE A 111 -30.37 0.35 12.63
C PHE A 111 -29.42 0.45 13.83
N SER A 112 -29.56 -0.41 14.84
CA SER A 112 -28.55 -0.49 15.91
C SER A 112 -27.19 -0.98 15.39
N SER A 113 -27.18 -1.78 14.31
CA SER A 113 -25.96 -2.34 13.71
C SER A 113 -25.07 -1.29 13.02
N LEU A 114 -25.61 -0.10 12.72
CA LEU A 114 -24.86 1.02 12.11
C LEU A 114 -23.56 1.32 12.85
N VAL A 115 -23.60 1.24 14.19
CA VAL A 115 -22.46 1.50 15.06
C VAL A 115 -21.28 0.58 14.78
N TYR A 116 -21.53 -0.66 14.35
CA TYR A 116 -20.47 -1.66 14.16
C TYR A 116 -19.50 -1.21 13.06
N LEU A 117 -20.03 -0.99 11.85
CA LEU A 117 -19.21 -0.57 10.70
C LEU A 117 -18.71 0.87 10.87
N ARG A 118 -19.52 1.78 11.43
CA ARG A 118 -19.06 3.14 11.74
C ARG A 118 -17.86 3.12 12.68
N HIS A 119 -17.90 2.34 13.75
CA HIS A 119 -16.82 2.28 14.73
C HIS A 119 -15.52 1.74 14.10
N ILE A 120 -15.60 0.68 13.28
CA ILE A 120 -14.44 0.15 12.55
C ILE A 120 -13.83 1.21 11.62
N ILE A 121 -14.65 1.89 10.81
CA ILE A 121 -14.16 2.88 9.86
C ILE A 121 -13.56 4.09 10.57
N TYR A 122 -14.23 4.63 11.60
CA TYR A 122 -13.67 5.74 12.37
C TYR A 122 -12.42 5.35 13.16
N ALA A 123 -12.30 4.11 13.64
CA ALA A 123 -11.08 3.63 14.28
C ALA A 123 -9.85 3.71 13.35
N VAL A 124 -10.03 3.48 12.04
CA VAL A 124 -8.98 3.66 11.03
C VAL A 124 -8.58 5.13 10.90
N PHE A 125 -9.54 6.01 10.57
CA PHE A 125 -9.25 7.41 10.22
C PHE A 125 -9.00 8.32 11.43
N MET A 126 -9.35 7.88 12.63
CA MET A 126 -9.20 8.62 13.89
C MET A 126 -8.37 7.82 14.91
N HIS A 127 -7.43 7.00 14.44
CA HIS A 127 -6.63 6.12 15.29
C HIS A 127 -5.85 6.89 16.38
N ASP A 128 -5.39 8.11 16.08
CA ASP A 128 -4.68 8.98 17.04
C ASP A 128 -5.59 9.60 18.12
N LYS A 129 -6.90 9.63 17.90
CA LYS A 129 -7.89 10.30 18.76
C LYS A 129 -8.88 9.29 19.31
N ARG A 130 -8.42 8.46 20.25
CA ARG A 130 -9.23 7.42 20.91
C ARG A 130 -10.64 7.87 21.36
N PRO A 131 -10.83 8.97 22.11
CA PRO A 131 -12.18 9.38 22.52
C PRO A 131 -13.07 9.73 21.34
N LEU A 132 -12.49 10.35 20.30
CA LEU A 132 -13.22 10.71 19.09
C LEU A 132 -13.65 9.46 18.29
N ASN A 133 -12.76 8.48 18.14
CA ASN A 133 -13.10 7.25 17.40
C ASN A 133 -14.22 6.45 18.08
N LEU A 134 -14.24 6.43 19.42
CA LEU A 134 -15.22 5.66 20.20
C LEU A 134 -16.60 6.31 20.11
N THR A 135 -16.64 7.65 20.13
CA THR A 135 -17.87 8.43 20.11
C THR A 135 -18.48 8.55 18.72
N MET A 136 -17.67 8.82 17.68
CA MET A 136 -18.13 8.97 16.30
C MET A 136 -18.89 7.74 15.78
N GLY A 137 -18.55 6.55 16.26
CA GLY A 137 -19.28 5.32 15.93
C GLY A 137 -20.76 5.39 16.35
N VAL A 138 -21.05 5.95 17.52
CA VAL A 138 -22.36 5.90 18.19
C VAL A 138 -23.27 7.06 17.82
N LEU A 139 -22.74 8.16 17.26
CA LEU A 139 -23.51 9.39 16.99
C LEU A 139 -24.78 9.18 16.16
N TYR A 140 -24.74 8.31 15.15
CA TYR A 140 -25.94 7.98 14.36
C TYR A 140 -27.01 7.39 15.27
N ASN A 141 -26.63 6.44 16.13
CA ASN A 141 -27.57 5.76 17.01
C ASN A 141 -28.17 6.70 18.06
N LEU A 142 -27.47 7.76 18.48
CA LEU A 142 -28.03 8.77 19.39
C LEU A 142 -29.28 9.45 18.81
N ILE A 143 -29.30 9.73 17.50
CA ILE A 143 -30.48 10.30 16.83
C ILE A 143 -31.68 9.34 16.97
N TYR A 144 -31.46 8.05 16.79
CA TYR A 144 -32.49 7.02 16.94
C TYR A 144 -32.90 6.78 18.39
N ILE A 145 -32.02 6.98 19.37
CA ILE A 145 -32.40 7.00 20.79
C ILE A 145 -33.39 8.13 21.05
N ILE A 146 -33.14 9.33 20.52
CA ILE A 146 -34.06 10.47 20.65
C ILE A 146 -35.41 10.16 19.99
N ILE A 147 -35.41 9.59 18.78
CA ILE A 147 -36.65 9.17 18.10
C ILE A 147 -37.40 8.11 18.93
N ALA A 148 -36.69 7.11 19.46
CA ALA A 148 -37.29 6.06 20.30
C ALA A 148 -37.90 6.62 21.59
N LEU A 149 -37.22 7.56 22.26
CA LEU A 149 -37.71 8.22 23.47
C LEU A 149 -39.03 8.98 23.24
N LEU A 150 -39.16 9.63 22.07
CA LEU A 150 -40.32 10.45 21.75
C LEU A 150 -41.50 9.63 21.22
N TYR A 151 -41.25 8.62 20.38
CA TYR A 151 -42.31 7.96 19.61
C TYR A 151 -42.41 6.45 19.82
N PHE A 152 -41.36 5.77 20.31
CA PHE A 152 -41.25 4.31 20.31
C PHE A 152 -40.62 3.75 21.60
N ARG A 153 -41.11 4.21 22.76
CA ARG A 153 -40.49 3.95 24.08
C ARG A 153 -40.34 2.47 24.40
N GLU A 154 -41.25 1.62 23.93
CA GLU A 154 -41.20 0.16 24.13
C GLU A 154 -39.96 -0.51 23.50
N TYR A 155 -39.37 0.10 22.47
CA TYR A 155 -38.16 -0.42 21.81
C TYR A 155 -36.86 0.25 22.30
N LEU A 156 -36.94 1.20 23.23
CA LEU A 156 -35.78 1.96 23.70
C LEU A 156 -34.71 1.06 24.32
N TYR A 157 -35.08 0.22 25.29
CA TYR A 157 -34.12 -0.66 25.97
C TYR A 157 -33.51 -1.71 25.02
N PRO A 158 -34.29 -2.44 24.19
CA PRO A 158 -33.73 -3.30 23.16
C PRO A 158 -32.75 -2.57 22.23
N TYR A 159 -33.08 -1.34 21.83
CA TYR A 159 -32.22 -0.55 20.95
C TYR A 159 -30.89 -0.15 21.59
N ILE A 160 -30.92 0.31 22.84
CA ILE A 160 -29.71 0.69 23.59
C ILE A 160 -28.82 -0.54 23.83
N ILE A 161 -29.41 -1.66 24.27
CA ILE A 161 -28.68 -2.91 24.49
C ILE A 161 -28.04 -3.38 23.19
N SER A 162 -28.81 -3.44 22.11
CA SER A 162 -28.31 -3.86 20.79
C SER A 162 -27.20 -2.93 20.27
N THR A 163 -27.36 -1.61 20.44
CA THR A 163 -26.31 -0.63 20.09
C THR A 163 -25.02 -0.90 20.87
N PHE A 164 -25.11 -1.13 22.18
CA PHE A 164 -23.94 -1.46 22.99
C PHE A 164 -23.30 -2.78 22.54
N LEU A 165 -24.08 -3.82 22.26
CA LEU A 165 -23.57 -5.10 21.79
C LEU A 165 -22.82 -4.98 20.46
N TYR A 166 -23.38 -4.27 19.47
CA TYR A 166 -22.71 -4.02 18.21
C TYR A 166 -21.45 -3.17 18.37
N TRP A 167 -21.48 -2.14 19.21
CA TRP A 167 -20.30 -1.32 19.51
C TRP A 167 -19.19 -2.16 20.17
N PHE A 168 -19.55 -2.96 21.17
CA PHE A 168 -18.64 -3.84 21.88
C PHE A 168 -18.06 -4.92 20.96
N ALA A 169 -18.89 -5.52 20.11
CA ALA A 169 -18.46 -6.49 19.11
C ALA A 169 -17.48 -5.88 18.11
N ALA A 170 -17.72 -4.65 17.63
CA ALA A 170 -16.78 -3.95 16.76
C ALA A 170 -15.45 -3.66 17.47
N HIS A 171 -15.51 -3.24 18.73
CA HIS A 171 -14.32 -3.00 19.54
C HIS A 171 -13.49 -4.27 19.72
N LEU A 172 -14.12 -5.39 20.08
CA LEU A 172 -13.45 -6.68 20.20
C LEU A 172 -12.87 -7.15 18.87
N THR A 173 -13.62 -7.01 17.77
CA THR A 173 -13.16 -7.39 16.43
C THR A 173 -11.88 -6.64 16.05
N LEU A 174 -11.82 -5.33 16.28
CA LEU A 174 -10.60 -4.56 16.07
C LEU A 174 -9.48 -5.06 16.99
N ARG A 175 -9.76 -5.24 18.28
CA ARG A 175 -8.74 -5.64 19.26
C ARG A 175 -8.12 -6.99 18.90
N PHE A 176 -8.92 -7.99 18.53
CA PHE A 176 -8.44 -9.31 18.14
C PHE A 176 -7.70 -9.28 16.80
N SER A 177 -8.28 -8.64 15.78
CA SER A 177 -7.70 -8.57 14.43
C SER A 177 -6.34 -7.86 14.41
N LEU A 178 -6.16 -6.84 15.26
CA LEU A 178 -4.93 -6.05 15.29
C LEU A 178 -3.89 -6.61 16.27
N SER A 179 -4.31 -7.43 17.24
CA SER A 179 -3.42 -7.89 18.33
C SER A 179 -2.19 -8.66 17.84
N LYS A 180 -2.34 -9.52 16.84
CA LYS A 180 -1.22 -10.30 16.29
C LYS A 180 -0.19 -9.37 15.64
N PHE A 181 -0.65 -8.45 14.79
CA PHE A 181 0.21 -7.49 14.10
C PHE A 181 0.95 -6.59 15.10
N VAL A 182 0.24 -6.03 16.10
CA VAL A 182 0.86 -5.17 17.11
C VAL A 182 1.91 -5.93 17.94
N LYS A 183 1.67 -7.21 18.25
CA LYS A 183 2.64 -8.04 18.97
C LYS A 183 3.88 -8.36 18.14
N GLU A 184 3.71 -8.60 16.85
CA GLU A 184 4.77 -9.02 15.94
C GLU A 184 5.64 -7.84 15.48
N PHE A 185 5.03 -6.69 15.18
CA PHE A 185 5.70 -5.55 14.56
C PHE A 185 5.82 -4.32 15.48
N GLY A 186 5.20 -4.34 16.67
CA GLY A 186 5.23 -3.18 17.59
C GLY A 186 4.46 -1.95 17.10
N GLU A 187 3.78 -2.04 15.96
CA GLU A 187 3.13 -0.93 15.27
C GLU A 187 1.63 -1.14 15.11
N ASN A 188 0.88 -0.03 15.05
CA ASN A 188 -0.57 -0.07 14.83
C ASN A 188 -0.88 -0.06 13.32
N PRO A 189 -1.43 -1.14 12.73
CA PRO A 189 -1.65 -1.20 11.28
C PRO A 189 -2.79 -0.29 10.80
N LEU A 190 -3.64 0.21 11.71
CA LEU A 190 -4.65 1.23 11.37
C LEU A 190 -4.02 2.53 10.89
N TRP A 191 -2.85 2.85 11.45
CA TRP A 191 -2.05 3.99 11.04
C TRP A 191 -1.70 3.84 9.54
N PHE A 192 -1.19 2.68 9.12
CA PHE A 192 -0.81 2.41 7.72
C PHE A 192 -2.02 2.50 6.79
N LEU A 193 -3.13 1.86 7.16
CA LEU A 193 -4.34 1.89 6.35
C LEU A 193 -4.86 3.33 6.15
N SER A 194 -4.86 4.14 7.21
CA SER A 194 -5.32 5.52 7.14
C SER A 194 -4.41 6.38 6.25
N SER A 195 -3.09 6.26 6.42
CA SER A 195 -2.08 7.00 5.66
C SER A 195 -2.06 6.59 4.20
N PHE A 196 -2.21 5.29 3.90
CA PHE A 196 -2.29 4.78 2.53
C PHE A 196 -3.53 5.32 1.79
N VAL A 197 -4.71 5.24 2.41
CA VAL A 197 -5.95 5.76 1.80
C VAL A 197 -5.88 7.27 1.60
N ASN A 198 -5.25 8.00 2.53
CA ASN A 198 -5.05 9.44 2.41
C ASN A 198 -4.00 9.80 1.34
N TYR A 199 -2.91 9.05 1.24
CA TYR A 199 -1.92 9.16 0.17
C TYR A 199 -2.58 9.03 -1.20
N MET A 200 -3.39 7.97 -1.41
CA MET A 200 -4.13 7.76 -2.67
C MET A 200 -5.14 8.88 -2.97
N SER A 201 -5.63 9.57 -1.93
CA SER A 201 -6.64 10.64 -2.09
C SER A 201 -6.03 12.02 -2.33
N LYS A 202 -4.90 12.35 -1.69
CA LYS A 202 -4.32 13.71 -1.69
C LYS A 202 -2.98 13.82 -2.41
N ASN A 203 -2.24 12.72 -2.51
CA ASN A 203 -0.84 12.67 -2.93
C ASN A 203 0.03 13.79 -2.31
N LYS A 204 -0.13 14.06 -1.01
CA LYS A 204 0.62 15.09 -0.28
C LYS A 204 1.91 14.52 0.33
N ARG A 205 2.92 15.39 0.47
CA ARG A 205 4.22 15.05 1.07
C ARG A 205 4.12 14.59 2.53
N GLU A 206 3.19 15.16 3.31
CA GLU A 206 3.00 14.77 4.71
C GLU A 206 2.63 13.28 4.84
N GLU A 207 1.74 12.78 3.96
CA GLU A 207 1.31 11.37 3.99
C GLU A 207 2.44 10.42 3.59
N VAL A 208 3.37 10.87 2.73
CA VAL A 208 4.58 10.11 2.37
C VAL A 208 5.56 10.03 3.55
N TYR A 209 5.73 11.13 4.29
CA TYR A 209 6.58 11.16 5.49
C TYR A 209 6.06 10.19 6.54
N GLU A 210 4.77 10.29 6.82
CA GLU A 210 4.05 9.38 7.68
C GLU A 210 4.33 7.93 7.22
N LEU A 211 4.08 7.58 5.95
CA LEU A 211 4.24 6.19 5.48
C LEU A 211 5.68 5.69 5.64
N ASN A 212 6.67 6.56 5.39
CA ASN A 212 8.07 6.25 5.62
C ASN A 212 8.38 5.96 7.10
N ARG A 213 7.74 6.65 8.05
CA ARG A 213 7.91 6.38 9.50
C ARG A 213 7.45 4.97 9.85
N PHE A 214 6.29 4.57 9.34
CA PHE A 214 5.77 3.22 9.57
C PHE A 214 6.71 2.16 9.00
N PHE A 215 7.13 2.29 7.74
CA PHE A 215 8.07 1.34 7.13
C PHE A 215 9.41 1.30 7.86
N LYS A 216 9.92 2.44 8.33
CA LYS A 216 11.15 2.50 9.14
C LYS A 216 11.06 1.66 10.43
N ASN A 217 9.88 1.57 11.03
CA ASN A 217 9.68 0.85 12.28
C ASN A 217 9.43 -0.65 12.09
N ILE A 218 8.82 -1.03 10.96
CA ILE A 218 8.52 -2.45 10.66
C ILE A 218 9.63 -3.16 9.87
N TYR A 219 10.52 -2.42 9.20
CA TYR A 219 11.63 -3.01 8.43
C TYR A 219 12.85 -3.26 9.31
N SER A 220 13.67 -4.23 8.91
CA SER A 220 14.92 -4.56 9.59
C SER A 220 16.11 -3.77 9.02
N GLN A 221 17.10 -3.48 9.87
CA GLN A 221 18.35 -2.89 9.42
C GLN A 221 19.26 -3.97 8.82
N ARG A 222 19.90 -3.64 7.70
CA ARG A 222 20.80 -4.55 6.99
C ARG A 222 21.92 -3.78 6.29
N GLU A 223 23.11 -4.37 6.30
CA GLU A 223 24.22 -3.92 5.46
C GLU A 223 24.15 -4.60 4.09
N VAL A 224 24.18 -3.79 3.04
CA VAL A 224 24.10 -4.23 1.66
C VAL A 224 25.22 -3.60 0.85
N PRO A 225 25.85 -4.33 -0.08
CA PRO A 225 26.91 -3.77 -0.88
C PRO A 225 26.35 -2.81 -1.93
N ILE A 226 27.11 -1.78 -2.24
CA ILE A 226 26.83 -0.84 -3.33
C ILE A 226 28.09 -0.77 -4.18
N THR A 227 27.98 -1.20 -5.44
CA THR A 227 29.09 -1.15 -6.39
C THR A 227 28.84 -0.03 -7.39
N LEU A 228 29.88 0.74 -7.71
CA LEU A 228 29.85 1.86 -8.65
C LEU A 228 30.90 1.62 -9.75
N LEU A 229 30.51 1.76 -11.01
CA LEU A 229 31.44 1.76 -12.15
C LEU A 229 31.34 3.11 -12.88
N GLY A 230 32.35 3.97 -12.71
CA GLY A 230 32.42 5.28 -13.34
C GLY A 230 33.17 5.26 -14.68
N PHE A 231 32.50 5.67 -15.75
CA PHE A 231 33.10 5.81 -17.08
C PHE A 231 33.52 7.26 -17.29
N HIS A 232 34.78 7.48 -17.59
CA HIS A 232 35.36 8.82 -17.74
C HIS A 232 35.74 9.08 -19.20
N ARG A 233 35.67 10.36 -19.60
CA ARG A 233 36.23 10.81 -20.88
C ARG A 233 37.75 10.90 -20.78
N SER A 234 38.41 11.09 -21.93
CA SER A 234 39.86 11.31 -22.00
C SER A 234 40.33 12.54 -21.21
N ASP A 235 39.47 13.56 -21.06
CA ASP A 235 39.73 14.76 -20.24
C ASP A 235 39.58 14.52 -18.72
N GLY A 236 39.25 13.29 -18.30
CA GLY A 236 39.05 12.91 -16.90
C GLY A 236 37.67 13.22 -16.33
N SER A 237 36.78 13.90 -17.07
CA SER A 237 35.41 14.15 -16.64
C SER A 237 34.57 12.86 -16.61
N LEU A 238 33.69 12.74 -15.62
CA LEU A 238 32.73 11.62 -15.55
C LEU A 238 31.73 11.72 -16.72
N LYS A 239 31.66 10.69 -17.56
CA LYS A 239 30.69 10.56 -18.66
C LYS A 239 29.37 9.99 -18.15
N THR A 240 29.44 8.86 -17.45
CA THR A 240 28.29 8.16 -16.86
C THR A 240 28.76 7.27 -15.72
N MET A 241 27.86 6.89 -14.83
CA MET A 241 28.14 5.95 -13.75
C MET A 241 27.07 4.87 -13.71
N PHE A 242 27.51 3.61 -13.66
CA PHE A 242 26.63 2.50 -13.34
C PHE A 242 26.56 2.36 -11.83
N VAL A 243 25.35 2.24 -11.30
CA VAL A 243 25.05 2.10 -9.88
C VAL A 243 24.38 0.75 -9.68
N PHE A 244 24.95 -0.07 -8.79
CA PHE A 244 24.45 -1.41 -8.49
C PHE A 244 24.09 -1.49 -7.00
N PRO A 245 22.91 -0.98 -6.62
CA PRO A 245 22.47 -0.97 -5.24
C PRO A 245 21.77 -2.32 -4.96
N TYR A 246 22.32 -3.14 -4.06
CA TYR A 246 21.72 -4.41 -3.62
C TYR A 246 20.54 -4.17 -2.67
N ILE A 247 19.55 -3.45 -3.19
CA ILE A 247 18.27 -3.10 -2.59
C ILE A 247 17.17 -3.13 -3.65
N HIS A 248 15.97 -3.52 -3.25
CA HIS A 248 14.81 -3.55 -4.13
C HIS A 248 14.05 -2.21 -4.08
N PRO A 249 13.57 -1.67 -5.22
CA PRO A 249 12.74 -0.46 -5.25
C PRO A 249 11.35 -0.72 -4.67
N GLY A 250 10.89 0.14 -3.76
CA GLY A 250 9.55 0.00 -3.20
C GLY A 250 9.27 0.87 -1.98
N PRO A 251 8.08 0.75 -1.38
CA PRO A 251 7.05 -0.23 -1.73
C PRO A 251 6.09 0.21 -2.86
N PHE A 252 5.83 1.51 -3.05
CA PHE A 252 4.95 2.00 -4.13
C PHE A 252 5.05 3.52 -4.31
N GLY A 253 4.64 4.00 -5.50
CA GLY A 253 4.47 5.42 -5.79
C GLY A 253 5.75 6.22 -5.52
N SER A 254 5.71 7.15 -4.56
CA SER A 254 6.88 7.92 -4.09
C SER A 254 7.40 7.49 -2.71
N VAL A 255 6.77 6.49 -2.08
CA VAL A 255 7.03 6.07 -0.69
C VAL A 255 8.29 5.20 -0.61
N GLY A 256 9.01 5.28 0.51
CA GLY A 256 10.24 4.53 0.75
C GLY A 256 11.32 4.91 -0.25
N GLY A 257 11.94 3.90 -0.87
CA GLY A 257 12.82 4.10 -2.02
C GLY A 257 12.22 3.56 -3.31
N SER A 258 10.91 3.67 -3.51
CA SER A 258 10.36 3.60 -4.86
C SER A 258 11.05 4.65 -5.75
N ASP A 259 11.13 4.40 -7.05
CA ASP A 259 11.71 5.36 -8.01
C ASP A 259 13.16 5.78 -7.65
N ILE A 260 13.99 4.77 -7.30
CA ILE A 260 15.40 4.95 -6.95
C ILE A 260 16.15 5.81 -7.98
N PRO A 261 16.03 5.58 -9.30
CA PRO A 261 16.79 6.37 -10.28
C PRO A 261 16.55 7.87 -10.15
N ASN A 262 15.29 8.31 -10.18
CA ASN A 262 14.95 9.73 -10.08
C ASN A 262 15.35 10.32 -8.71
N LYS A 263 15.20 9.55 -7.63
CA LYS A 263 15.64 9.99 -6.30
C LYS A 263 17.16 10.16 -6.24
N LEU A 264 17.93 9.24 -6.81
CA LEU A 264 19.38 9.35 -6.86
C LEU A 264 19.83 10.53 -7.72
N GLU A 265 19.27 10.74 -8.91
CA GLU A 265 19.58 11.92 -9.73
C GLU A 265 19.31 13.21 -8.96
N LYS A 266 18.14 13.33 -8.33
CA LYS A 266 17.76 14.48 -7.51
C LYS A 266 18.72 14.73 -6.35
N TYR A 267 19.11 13.71 -5.60
CA TYR A 267 19.95 13.88 -4.41
C TYR A 267 21.42 14.01 -4.76
N THR A 268 21.89 13.41 -5.86
CA THR A 268 23.28 13.50 -6.33
C THR A 268 23.54 14.78 -7.12
N GLY A 269 22.56 15.26 -7.88
CA GLY A 269 22.74 16.31 -8.89
C GLY A 269 23.37 15.78 -10.19
N LEU A 270 23.43 14.46 -10.38
CA LEU A 270 24.00 13.82 -11.57
C LEU A 270 22.87 13.29 -12.46
N ASN A 271 22.93 13.58 -13.76
CA ASN A 271 21.88 13.20 -14.73
C ASN A 271 22.26 12.00 -15.61
N ASN A 272 23.43 11.38 -15.36
CA ASN A 272 23.97 10.30 -16.18
C ASN A 272 24.20 9.03 -15.33
N LEU A 273 23.26 8.74 -14.43
CA LEU A 273 23.29 7.55 -13.58
C LEU A 273 22.48 6.43 -14.22
N LEU A 274 23.10 5.26 -14.39
CA LEU A 274 22.42 4.05 -14.83
C LEU A 274 22.31 3.12 -13.63
N VAL A 275 21.12 3.07 -13.05
CA VAL A 275 20.83 2.29 -11.84
C VAL A 275 20.29 0.94 -12.26
N PHE A 276 20.98 -0.12 -11.87
CA PHE A 276 20.62 -1.49 -12.23
C PHE A 276 19.82 -2.16 -11.13
N HIS A 277 18.83 -2.96 -11.52
CA HIS A 277 18.23 -3.93 -10.62
C HIS A 277 19.24 -5.05 -10.34
N THR A 278 19.66 -5.20 -9.09
CA THR A 278 20.57 -6.28 -8.71
C THR A 278 19.78 -7.43 -8.12
N THR A 279 20.44 -8.51 -7.70
CA THR A 279 19.74 -9.65 -7.09
C THR A 279 19.14 -9.23 -5.75
N THR A 280 17.87 -8.87 -5.76
CA THR A 280 17.06 -8.48 -4.62
C THR A 280 15.61 -8.79 -4.90
N THR A 281 14.86 -9.13 -3.86
CA THR A 281 13.42 -9.39 -3.93
C THR A 281 12.63 -8.31 -3.19
N HIS A 282 11.30 -8.40 -3.17
CA HIS A 282 10.46 -7.51 -2.36
C HIS A 282 10.78 -7.52 -0.85
N ASP A 283 11.42 -8.55 -0.31
CA ASP A 283 11.91 -8.59 1.07
C ASP A 283 13.08 -7.61 1.32
N ASP A 284 13.75 -7.18 0.24
CA ASP A 284 14.88 -6.25 0.24
C ASP A 284 14.44 -4.80 -0.07
N ASN A 285 13.15 -4.51 0.04
CA ASN A 285 12.62 -3.16 -0.13
C ASN A 285 13.25 -2.19 0.86
N ILE A 286 13.63 -1.01 0.37
CA ILE A 286 14.19 0.03 1.21
C ILE A 286 13.09 0.86 1.90
N ALA A 287 13.23 1.05 3.22
CA ALA A 287 12.17 1.60 4.07
C ALA A 287 11.88 3.09 3.80
N THR A 288 12.91 3.90 3.56
CA THR A 288 12.79 5.36 3.57
C THR A 288 13.62 6.07 2.50
N GLU A 289 13.24 7.31 2.17
CA GLU A 289 14.07 8.20 1.36
C GLU A 289 15.43 8.54 2.01
N GLU A 290 15.53 8.48 3.35
CA GLU A 290 16.80 8.74 4.06
C GLU A 290 17.85 7.70 3.69
N ASP A 291 17.44 6.45 3.50
CA ASP A 291 18.33 5.37 3.09
C ASP A 291 18.79 5.55 1.64
N VAL A 292 17.92 6.05 0.74
CA VAL A 292 18.33 6.43 -0.63
C VAL A 292 19.34 7.60 -0.61
N LYS A 293 19.20 8.55 0.32
CA LYS A 293 20.19 9.63 0.51
C LYS A 293 21.56 9.09 0.96
N LYS A 294 21.61 8.00 1.74
CA LYS A 294 22.89 7.35 2.09
C LYS A 294 23.61 6.85 0.83
N ILE A 295 22.87 6.25 -0.10
CA ILE A 295 23.39 5.82 -1.41
C ILE A 295 23.87 7.01 -2.24
N ALA A 296 23.07 8.07 -2.31
CA ALA A 296 23.47 9.30 -3.00
C ALA A 296 24.77 9.90 -2.43
N ASN A 297 24.96 9.85 -1.10
CA ASN A 297 26.19 10.30 -0.47
C ASN A 297 27.40 9.42 -0.82
N ILE A 298 27.21 8.11 -0.97
CA ILE A 298 28.25 7.19 -1.44
C ILE A 298 28.64 7.53 -2.89
N ILE A 299 27.65 7.78 -3.76
CA ILE A 299 27.88 8.20 -5.15
C ILE A 299 28.66 9.51 -5.21
N LYS A 300 28.29 10.52 -4.41
CA LYS A 300 29.01 11.81 -4.36
C LYS A 300 30.45 11.70 -3.88
N ARG A 301 30.74 10.73 -3.01
CA ARG A 301 32.08 10.47 -2.47
C ARG A 301 32.89 9.49 -3.32
N TYR A 302 32.36 9.06 -4.47
CA TYR A 302 33.06 8.17 -5.38
C TYR A 302 34.40 8.79 -5.81
N SER A 303 35.49 8.12 -5.48
CA SER A 303 36.84 8.46 -5.92
C SER A 303 37.46 7.41 -6.85
N GLY A 304 36.74 6.31 -7.12
CA GLY A 304 37.27 5.11 -7.78
C GLY A 304 38.30 4.35 -6.92
N ARG A 305 38.35 3.02 -7.02
CA ARG A 305 39.42 2.20 -6.42
C ARG A 305 40.55 1.86 -7.39
N GLY A 306 40.31 2.04 -8.70
CA GLY A 306 41.28 1.82 -9.77
C GLY A 306 40.79 2.42 -11.08
N LYS A 307 41.71 2.70 -12.00
CA LYS A 307 41.39 3.14 -13.37
C LYS A 307 41.79 2.03 -14.33
N TYR A 308 40.86 1.63 -15.19
CA TYR A 308 41.05 0.58 -16.18
C TYR A 308 40.64 1.10 -17.55
N ASP A 309 41.40 0.73 -18.57
CA ASP A 309 41.24 1.16 -19.97
C ASP A 309 40.80 0.01 -20.90
N ARG A 310 40.67 -1.21 -20.35
CA ARG A 310 40.29 -2.41 -21.09
C ARG A 310 39.02 -3.05 -20.53
N PHE A 311 38.20 -3.56 -21.43
CA PHE A 311 37.03 -4.39 -21.14
C PHE A 311 36.99 -5.58 -22.10
N SER A 312 36.37 -6.68 -21.68
CA SER A 312 36.19 -7.85 -22.54
C SER A 312 35.02 -7.68 -23.50
N ASP A 313 34.97 -8.53 -24.53
CA ASP A 313 33.72 -8.77 -25.25
C ASP A 313 32.65 -9.35 -24.33
N LEU A 314 31.39 -9.19 -24.72
CA LEU A 314 30.26 -9.79 -24.02
C LEU A 314 30.23 -11.30 -24.29
N LYS A 315 30.36 -12.12 -23.25
CA LYS A 315 30.21 -13.58 -23.33
C LYS A 315 28.81 -13.97 -22.86
N ARG A 316 28.14 -14.86 -23.62
CA ARG A 316 26.84 -15.44 -23.26
C ARG A 316 26.94 -16.96 -23.18
N PHE A 317 26.31 -17.56 -22.18
CA PHE A 317 26.22 -19.00 -22.02
C PHE A 317 24.98 -19.37 -21.21
N HIS A 318 24.60 -20.65 -21.21
CA HIS A 318 23.42 -21.13 -20.48
C HIS A 318 23.82 -21.93 -19.25
N VAL A 319 23.09 -21.71 -18.16
CA VAL A 319 23.16 -22.51 -16.94
C VAL A 319 21.74 -22.95 -16.58
N GLY A 320 21.44 -24.22 -16.84
CA GLY A 320 20.07 -24.74 -16.70
C GLY A 320 19.09 -23.97 -17.60
N ASN A 321 18.17 -23.24 -16.97
CA ASN A 321 17.15 -22.43 -17.65
C ASN A 321 17.44 -20.92 -17.63
N ILE A 322 18.66 -20.52 -17.28
CA ILE A 322 19.09 -19.12 -17.19
C ILE A 322 20.11 -18.88 -18.29
N GLU A 323 19.92 -17.81 -19.07
CA GLU A 323 20.98 -17.26 -19.89
C GLU A 323 21.82 -16.33 -19.02
N VAL A 324 23.13 -16.53 -19.04
CA VAL A 324 24.09 -15.70 -18.33
C VAL A 324 24.85 -14.89 -19.35
N ALA A 325 24.77 -13.57 -19.26
CA ALA A 325 25.60 -12.65 -20.03
C ALA A 325 26.64 -12.00 -19.10
N THR A 326 27.91 -11.97 -19.50
CA THR A 326 28.98 -11.43 -18.66
C THR A 326 29.95 -10.57 -19.46
N GLN A 327 30.42 -9.51 -18.82
CA GLN A 327 31.46 -8.62 -19.34
C GLN A 327 32.43 -8.24 -18.23
N ILE A 328 33.73 -8.26 -18.53
CA ILE A 328 34.79 -7.92 -17.58
C ILE A 328 35.27 -6.50 -17.87
N PHE A 329 35.30 -5.63 -16.86
CA PHE A 329 35.85 -4.28 -16.91
C PHE A 329 37.12 -4.24 -16.05
N GLY A 330 38.30 -4.33 -16.68
CA GLY A 330 39.56 -4.46 -15.98
C GLY A 330 39.59 -5.69 -15.06
N ARG A 331 39.50 -5.48 -13.74
CA ARG A 331 39.44 -6.54 -12.72
C ARG A 331 38.05 -6.72 -12.10
N TYR A 332 37.00 -6.19 -12.71
CA TYR A 332 35.63 -6.24 -12.21
C TYR A 332 34.77 -7.06 -13.16
N ALA A 333 33.99 -8.01 -12.63
CA ALA A 333 33.06 -8.81 -13.43
C ALA A 333 31.63 -8.28 -13.31
N LEU A 334 30.96 -8.06 -14.44
CA LEU A 334 29.54 -7.73 -14.52
C LEU A 334 28.79 -8.91 -15.12
N ILE A 335 27.86 -9.48 -14.35
CA ILE A 335 27.07 -10.67 -14.72
C ILE A 335 25.59 -10.29 -14.75
N PHE A 336 24.89 -10.67 -15.81
CA PHE A 336 23.44 -10.55 -15.95
C PHE A 336 22.82 -11.93 -15.93
N LEU A 337 21.81 -12.13 -15.08
CA LEU A 337 20.99 -13.33 -15.06
C LEU A 337 19.69 -13.05 -15.81
N ILE A 338 19.52 -13.71 -16.95
CA ILE A 338 18.45 -13.44 -17.91
C ILE A 338 17.53 -14.68 -17.97
N PRO A 339 16.21 -14.53 -17.82
CA PRO A 339 15.28 -15.63 -18.06
C PRO A 339 15.41 -16.16 -19.50
N SER A 340 15.58 -17.47 -19.67
CA SER A 340 15.63 -18.10 -21.02
C SER A 340 14.43 -19.02 -21.27
N LYS A 341 14.46 -20.26 -20.76
CA LYS A 341 13.43 -21.28 -20.99
C LYS A 341 12.35 -21.31 -19.91
N ARG A 342 12.70 -20.91 -18.69
CA ARG A 342 11.78 -20.83 -17.55
C ARG A 342 11.80 -19.41 -17.02
N ILE A 343 10.61 -18.84 -16.85
CA ILE A 343 10.42 -17.52 -16.27
C ILE A 343 10.71 -17.62 -14.77
N PHE A 344 11.41 -16.62 -14.25
CA PHE A 344 11.57 -16.37 -12.82
C PHE A 344 11.28 -14.88 -12.58
N ASP A 345 10.92 -14.55 -11.35
CA ASP A 345 10.62 -13.18 -10.92
C ASP A 345 11.92 -12.46 -10.54
N ASP A 346 12.01 -11.85 -9.36
CA ASP A 346 13.25 -11.32 -8.83
C ASP A 346 14.30 -12.43 -8.57
N VAL A 347 15.58 -12.11 -8.68
CA VAL A 347 16.66 -13.02 -8.22
C VAL A 347 16.93 -12.82 -6.73
N ASP A 348 16.90 -13.90 -5.96
CA ASP A 348 17.17 -13.87 -4.51
C ASP A 348 18.54 -13.25 -4.18
N PHE A 349 18.57 -12.37 -3.17
CA PHE A 349 19.79 -11.71 -2.72
C PHE A 349 20.92 -12.69 -2.39
N ARG A 350 20.60 -13.81 -1.74
CA ARG A 350 21.63 -14.78 -1.32
C ARG A 350 22.23 -15.48 -2.53
N ALA A 351 21.44 -15.73 -3.57
CA ALA A 351 21.94 -16.31 -4.82
C ALA A 351 22.99 -15.40 -5.49
N GLY A 352 22.71 -14.11 -5.66
CA GLY A 352 23.68 -13.17 -6.23
C GLY A 352 24.91 -12.96 -5.35
N MET A 353 24.74 -12.87 -4.03
CA MET A 353 25.88 -12.77 -3.11
C MET A 353 26.75 -14.03 -3.10
N ALA A 354 26.16 -15.21 -3.29
CA ALA A 354 26.92 -16.46 -3.40
C ALA A 354 27.79 -16.48 -4.67
N ILE A 355 27.26 -16.03 -5.82
CA ILE A 355 28.05 -15.85 -7.05
C ILE A 355 29.17 -14.84 -6.80
N ARG A 356 28.83 -13.64 -6.32
CA ARG A 356 29.80 -12.56 -6.05
C ARG A 356 30.96 -13.07 -5.19
N ARG A 357 30.67 -13.71 -4.06
CA ARG A 357 31.67 -14.25 -3.13
C ARG A 357 32.59 -15.28 -3.78
N LYS A 358 32.09 -16.12 -4.70
CA LYS A 358 32.89 -17.13 -5.40
C LYS A 358 33.85 -16.51 -6.42
N LEU A 359 33.52 -15.33 -6.95
CA LEU A 359 34.30 -14.63 -7.97
C LEU A 359 35.36 -13.69 -7.40
N LEU A 360 35.27 -13.31 -6.12
CA LEU A 360 36.29 -12.50 -5.43
C LEU A 360 37.69 -13.14 -5.37
N ASN A 361 37.81 -14.44 -5.67
CA ASN A 361 39.10 -15.12 -5.80
C ASN A 361 39.83 -14.80 -7.11
N PHE A 362 39.14 -14.25 -8.11
CA PHE A 362 39.68 -13.96 -9.44
C PHE A 362 39.58 -12.48 -9.80
N PHE A 363 38.55 -11.80 -9.28
CA PHE A 363 38.23 -10.41 -9.55
C PHE A 363 38.32 -9.57 -8.27
N GLU A 364 38.57 -8.27 -8.40
CA GLU A 364 38.54 -7.34 -7.25
C GLU A 364 37.11 -7.19 -6.71
N ASP A 365 36.13 -7.22 -7.61
CA ASP A 365 34.72 -7.28 -7.25
C ASP A 365 33.92 -7.91 -8.41
N ALA A 366 32.72 -8.39 -8.09
CA ALA A 366 31.78 -8.91 -9.07
C ALA A 366 30.37 -8.40 -8.76
N VAL A 367 29.62 -8.05 -9.79
CA VAL A 367 28.24 -7.60 -9.67
C VAL A 367 27.33 -8.53 -10.43
N VAL A 368 26.24 -8.93 -9.76
CA VAL A 368 25.19 -9.74 -10.37
C VAL A 368 23.95 -8.86 -10.52
N VAL A 369 23.56 -8.66 -11.77
CA VAL A 369 22.39 -7.93 -12.20
C VAL A 369 21.27 -8.93 -12.43
N ASP A 370 20.13 -8.63 -11.83
CA ASP A 370 18.89 -9.28 -12.19
C ASP A 370 18.36 -8.62 -13.45
N ALA A 371 18.34 -9.38 -14.54
CA ALA A 371 17.85 -8.95 -15.84
C ALA A 371 16.54 -9.66 -16.20
N HIS A 372 15.72 -9.99 -15.19
CA HIS A 372 14.34 -10.36 -15.46
C HIS A 372 13.65 -9.19 -16.18
N ASN A 373 13.02 -9.51 -17.31
CA ASN A 373 12.25 -8.56 -18.11
C ASN A 373 10.88 -9.14 -18.48
N ASN A 374 10.50 -10.22 -17.81
CA ASN A 374 9.24 -10.92 -17.97
C ASN A 374 8.49 -10.85 -16.65
N PHE A 375 7.18 -10.71 -16.74
CA PHE A 375 6.30 -10.66 -15.58
C PHE A 375 5.28 -11.79 -15.67
N ASP A 376 5.29 -12.67 -14.67
CA ASP A 376 4.33 -13.76 -14.49
C ASP A 376 4.00 -13.86 -12.99
N ASP A 377 2.72 -13.76 -12.63
CA ASP A 377 2.25 -13.77 -11.23
C ASP A 377 2.61 -15.08 -10.51
N ASN A 378 2.88 -16.15 -11.25
CA ASN A 378 3.24 -17.45 -10.70
C ASN A 378 4.75 -17.72 -10.75
N ALA A 379 5.54 -16.78 -11.29
CA ALA A 379 6.98 -16.90 -11.25
C ALA A 379 7.47 -16.77 -9.80
N LEU A 380 8.30 -17.71 -9.39
CA LEU A 380 8.94 -17.66 -8.08
C LEU A 380 10.28 -16.91 -8.20
N PRO A 381 10.76 -16.29 -7.10
CA PRO A 381 12.09 -15.74 -7.07
C PRO A 381 13.14 -16.78 -7.42
N LEU A 382 14.13 -16.39 -8.23
CA LEU A 382 15.20 -17.28 -8.64
C LEU A 382 16.14 -17.54 -7.47
N THR A 383 16.22 -18.81 -7.07
CA THR A 383 17.31 -19.31 -6.23
C THR A 383 18.25 -20.15 -7.09
N LEU A 384 19.54 -20.19 -6.70
CA LEU A 384 20.55 -20.95 -7.44
C LEU A 384 21.14 -22.04 -6.56
N SER A 385 21.26 -23.24 -7.11
CA SER A 385 21.98 -24.34 -6.49
C SER A 385 23.49 -24.08 -6.50
N ALA A 386 24.20 -24.75 -5.59
CA ALA A 386 25.67 -24.70 -5.57
C ALA A 386 26.29 -25.21 -6.89
N HIS A 387 25.61 -26.13 -7.59
CA HIS A 387 26.06 -26.66 -8.88
C HIS A 387 26.04 -25.57 -9.96
N GLU A 388 24.92 -24.85 -10.09
CA GLU A 388 24.76 -23.77 -11.07
C GLU A 388 25.76 -22.63 -10.83
N ILE A 389 25.95 -22.23 -9.56
CA ILE A 389 26.94 -21.20 -9.19
C ILE A 389 28.37 -21.63 -9.60
N ASN A 390 28.71 -22.91 -9.45
CA ASN A 390 30.02 -23.41 -9.85
C ASN A 390 30.20 -23.44 -11.39
N ILE A 391 29.14 -23.68 -12.17
CA ILE A 391 29.18 -23.57 -13.63
C ILE A 391 29.46 -22.12 -14.02
N ILE A 392 28.73 -21.16 -13.45
CA ILE A 392 28.95 -19.72 -13.69
C ILE A 392 30.40 -19.36 -13.39
N LYS A 393 30.91 -19.74 -12.21
CA LYS A 393 32.31 -19.51 -11.83
C LYS A 393 33.30 -20.10 -12.84
N LYS A 394 33.06 -21.32 -13.32
CA LYS A 394 33.94 -22.02 -14.28
C LYS A 394 33.99 -21.30 -15.62
N GLU A 395 32.87 -20.76 -16.08
CA GLU A 395 32.78 -20.04 -17.36
C GLU A 395 33.41 -18.63 -17.33
N LEU A 396 33.59 -18.06 -16.13
CA LEU A 396 34.23 -16.75 -15.92
C LEU A 396 35.74 -16.84 -15.61
N LYS A 397 36.26 -18.03 -15.32
CA LYS A 397 37.71 -18.28 -15.17
C LYS A 397 38.31 -18.58 -16.54
#